data_AF-A0A1V5IWU9-F1
#
_entry.id   AF-A0A1V5IWU9-F1
#
_cell.length_a   1.000
_cell.length_b   1.000
_cell.length_c   1.000
_cell.angle_alpha   90.00
_cell.angle_beta   90.00
_cell.angle_gamma   90.00
#
_symmetry.space_group_name_H-M   'P 1'
#
loop_
_entity.id
_entity.type
_entity.pdbx_description
1 polymer ?
#
loop_
_entity_poly.entity_id
_entity_poly.type
_entity_poly.pdbx_seq_one_letter_code
_entity_poly.pdbx_strand_id
1 'polypeptide(L)'
;MNASQVKLSAALPDGICYLQRAYGDVLQSLLEVDILHFAGLCFILIGVLRAARVPWRAYPAVGLVLGGLNYLVRWVSAGQPRLDSILGLLWGASKTSYFPFLSWAMHPMVGVAFGHVLKASSDKRRLYLQSSLAGCVVFLIAMYVSGFRFMYYIGVPEEHAYVYYHQDLIANAVNGSLALVWLCVVYFLQGTLPAAVRQRLLYWSRELTAIYVIHWILIGWSVLLISFNQLMFWQTILAMAVVVVAADRIAAAYADWTGRRREAKAIAAGR
;
A
#
# COMPACT_ATOMS: atom_id res chain seq x y z
N MET A 1 29.28 -10.02 -17.41
CA MET A 1 28.20 -10.95 -17.84
C MET A 1 28.77 -12.35 -17.87
N ASN A 2 28.17 -13.31 -17.15
CA ASN A 2 28.64 -14.70 -17.18
C ASN A 2 28.09 -15.43 -18.42
N ALA A 3 28.78 -16.45 -18.92
CA ALA A 3 28.51 -17.09 -20.22
C ALA A 3 27.09 -17.71 -20.36
N SER A 4 26.42 -18.00 -19.24
CA SER A 4 25.03 -18.46 -19.21
C SER A 4 24.02 -17.36 -19.53
N GLN A 5 24.31 -16.10 -19.17
CA GLN A 5 23.45 -14.94 -19.44
C GLN A 5 23.47 -14.54 -20.93
N VAL A 6 24.59 -14.80 -21.61
CA VAL A 6 24.77 -14.52 -23.05
C VAL A 6 23.96 -15.49 -23.93
N LYS A 7 23.80 -16.74 -23.49
CA LYS A 7 23.02 -17.74 -24.23
C LYS A 7 21.51 -17.53 -24.12
N LEU A 8 21.02 -17.02 -22.99
CA LEU A 8 19.58 -16.79 -22.79
C LEU A 8 19.08 -15.55 -23.54
N SER A 9 19.90 -14.50 -23.65
CA SER A 9 19.56 -13.28 -24.40
C SER A 9 19.44 -13.50 -25.90
N ALA A 10 20.04 -14.55 -26.45
CA ALA A 10 19.97 -14.89 -27.88
C ALA A 10 18.70 -15.67 -28.27
N ALA A 11 17.95 -16.19 -27.29
CA ALA A 11 16.80 -17.07 -27.51
C ALA A 11 15.44 -16.42 -27.21
N LEU A 12 15.43 -15.19 -26.68
CA LEU A 12 14.23 -14.50 -26.24
C LEU A 12 14.00 -13.25 -27.12
N PRO A 13 12.75 -12.98 -27.57
CA PRO A 13 12.41 -11.75 -28.28
C PRO A 13 12.89 -10.52 -27.51
N ASP A 14 13.34 -9.49 -28.21
CA ASP A 14 14.00 -8.31 -27.61
C ASP A 14 13.22 -7.72 -26.42
N GLY A 15 11.88 -7.70 -26.49
CA GLY A 15 11.02 -7.24 -25.40
C GLY A 15 11.15 -8.03 -24.08
N ILE A 16 11.44 -9.33 -24.12
CA ILE A 16 11.69 -10.15 -22.93
C ILE A 16 13.10 -9.90 -22.38
N CYS A 17 14.07 -9.63 -23.25
CA CYS A 17 15.42 -9.26 -22.84
C CYS A 17 15.44 -7.87 -22.15
N TYR A 18 14.53 -6.96 -22.53
CA TYR A 18 14.30 -5.68 -21.84
C TYR A 18 13.64 -5.87 -20.47
N LEU A 19 12.63 -6.74 -20.35
CA LEU A 19 12.02 -7.09 -19.07
C LEU A 19 13.05 -7.67 -18.08
N GLN A 20 13.91 -8.57 -18.54
CA GLN A 20 14.93 -9.16 -17.70
C GLN A 20 16.03 -8.16 -17.28
N ARG A 21 16.25 -7.13 -18.09
CA ARG A 21 17.22 -6.05 -17.82
C ARG A 21 16.62 -4.93 -16.95
N ALA A 22 15.30 -4.72 -16.99
CA ALA A 22 14.58 -3.71 -16.21
C ALA A 22 14.04 -4.24 -14.87
N TYR A 23 13.64 -5.52 -14.80
CA TYR A 23 12.97 -6.13 -13.64
C TYR A 23 13.69 -7.38 -13.07
N GLY A 24 14.79 -7.84 -13.68
CA GLY A 24 15.51 -9.04 -13.22
C GLY A 24 14.84 -10.36 -13.63
N ASP A 25 15.02 -11.43 -12.83
CA ASP A 25 14.35 -12.72 -13.04
C ASP A 25 12.82 -12.51 -12.95
N VAL A 26 12.07 -12.78 -14.02
CA VAL A 26 10.60 -12.61 -14.07
C VAL A 26 9.91 -13.33 -12.92
N LEU A 27 10.44 -14.48 -12.50
CA LEU A 27 9.93 -15.22 -11.36
C LEU A 27 10.14 -14.45 -10.04
N GLN A 28 11.24 -13.69 -9.93
CA GLN A 28 11.51 -12.83 -8.79
C GLN A 28 10.60 -11.61 -8.78
N SER A 29 10.23 -11.06 -9.93
CA SER A 29 9.24 -9.97 -10.04
C SER A 29 7.85 -10.39 -9.55
N LEU A 30 7.47 -11.66 -9.75
CA LEU A 30 6.23 -12.22 -9.17
C LEU A 30 6.27 -12.35 -7.64
N LEU A 31 7.48 -12.38 -7.05
CA LEU A 31 7.69 -12.45 -5.62
C LEU A 31 7.90 -11.07 -4.99
N GLU A 32 7.75 -9.98 -5.76
CA GLU A 32 7.81 -8.64 -5.22
C GLU A 32 6.62 -8.39 -4.28
N VAL A 33 6.94 -7.82 -3.12
CA VAL A 33 5.96 -7.67 -2.04
C VAL A 33 5.14 -6.43 -2.28
N ASP A 34 3.94 -6.65 -2.81
CA ASP A 34 2.93 -5.62 -2.99
C ASP A 34 2.00 -5.44 -1.77
N ILE A 35 1.28 -4.32 -1.72
CA ILE A 35 0.33 -3.97 -0.66
C ILE A 35 -0.78 -5.02 -0.48
N LEU A 36 -1.14 -5.76 -1.53
CA LEU A 36 -2.18 -6.80 -1.44
C LEU A 36 -1.74 -7.99 -0.58
N HIS A 37 -0.48 -8.41 -0.68
CA HIS A 37 0.07 -9.47 0.20
C HIS A 37 0.08 -9.00 1.65
N PHE A 38 0.51 -7.75 1.88
CA PHE A 38 0.45 -7.11 3.19
C PHE A 38 -0.98 -7.09 3.76
N ALA A 39 -1.96 -6.64 2.98
CA ALA A 39 -3.36 -6.60 3.40
C ALA A 39 -3.89 -7.99 3.79
N GLY A 40 -3.54 -9.03 3.03
CA GLY A 40 -3.86 -10.43 3.35
C GLY A 40 -3.30 -10.86 4.72
N LEU A 41 -2.03 -10.57 4.99
CA LEU A 41 -1.40 -10.85 6.29
C LEU A 41 -2.07 -10.07 7.44
N CYS A 42 -2.47 -8.82 7.21
CA CYS A 42 -3.21 -8.05 8.21
C CYS A 42 -4.58 -8.67 8.52
N PHE A 43 -5.31 -9.18 7.52
CA PHE A 43 -6.57 -9.88 7.77
C PHE A 43 -6.37 -11.17 8.57
N ILE A 44 -5.32 -11.93 8.27
CA ILE A 44 -4.95 -13.13 9.03
C ILE A 44 -4.63 -12.75 10.47
N LEU A 45 -3.78 -11.75 10.72
CA LEU A 45 -3.45 -11.28 12.06
C LEU A 45 -4.71 -10.85 12.84
N ILE A 46 -5.56 -10.02 12.24
CA ILE A 46 -6.81 -9.58 12.87
C ILE A 46 -7.70 -10.79 13.18
N GLY A 47 -7.80 -11.76 12.26
CA GLY A 47 -8.52 -13.02 12.47
C GLY A 47 -8.00 -13.80 13.68
N VAL A 48 -6.69 -13.95 13.80
CA VAL A 48 -6.03 -14.62 14.93
C VAL A 48 -6.27 -13.86 16.24
N LEU A 49 -6.08 -12.55 16.27
CA LEU A 49 -6.32 -11.72 17.46
C LEU A 49 -7.78 -11.81 17.93
N ARG A 50 -8.72 -11.85 16.99
CA ARG A 50 -10.15 -12.03 17.30
C ARG A 50 -10.44 -13.43 17.83
N ALA A 51 -9.86 -14.47 17.23
CA ALA A 51 -10.00 -15.86 17.71
C ALA A 51 -9.45 -16.01 19.14
N ALA A 52 -8.33 -15.35 19.43
CA ALA A 52 -7.72 -15.28 20.76
C ALA A 52 -8.42 -14.30 21.74
N ARG A 53 -9.52 -13.66 21.32
CA ARG A 53 -10.30 -12.69 22.12
C ARG A 53 -9.48 -11.51 22.65
N VAL A 54 -8.43 -11.11 21.94
CA VAL A 54 -7.63 -9.94 22.29
C VAL A 54 -8.50 -8.68 22.13
N PRO A 55 -8.60 -7.80 23.16
CA PRO A 55 -9.41 -6.60 23.06
C PRO A 55 -8.82 -5.62 22.03
N TRP A 56 -9.68 -4.94 21.26
CA TRP A 56 -9.25 -3.99 20.23
C TRP A 56 -8.34 -2.87 20.76
N ARG A 57 -8.47 -2.52 22.05
CA ARG A 57 -7.63 -1.55 22.75
C ARG A 57 -6.15 -1.96 22.79
N ALA A 58 -5.86 -3.25 22.72
CA ALA A 58 -4.50 -3.78 22.71
C ALA A 58 -3.86 -3.79 21.31
N TYR A 59 -4.63 -3.56 20.23
CA TYR A 59 -4.11 -3.68 18.86
C TYR A 59 -2.96 -2.69 18.58
N PRO A 60 -3.03 -1.40 18.99
CA PRO A 60 -1.90 -0.49 18.83
C PRO A 60 -0.62 -0.99 19.52
N ALA A 61 -0.74 -1.63 20.69
CA ALA A 61 0.41 -2.21 21.38
C ALA A 61 0.98 -3.41 20.62
N VAL A 62 0.14 -4.26 20.02
CA VAL A 62 0.58 -5.33 19.12
C VAL A 62 1.34 -4.75 17.92
N GLY A 63 0.80 -3.71 17.28
CA GLY A 63 1.47 -3.03 16.17
C GLY A 63 2.84 -2.47 16.55
N LEU A 64 2.95 -1.87 17.74
CA LEU A 64 4.22 -1.38 18.28
C LEU A 64 5.23 -2.50 18.51
N VAL A 65 4.79 -3.62 19.09
CA VAL A 65 5.64 -4.81 19.28
C VAL A 65 6.13 -5.35 17.95
N LEU A 66 5.27 -5.47 16.94
CA LEU A 66 5.66 -5.94 15.60
C LEU A 66 6.66 -4.98 14.92
N GLY A 67 6.45 -3.66 15.04
CA GLY A 67 7.39 -2.66 14.56
C GLY A 67 8.74 -2.70 15.31
N GLY A 68 8.73 -3.01 16.61
CA GLY A 68 9.94 -3.25 17.39
C GLY A 68 10.67 -4.52 16.95
N LEU A 69 9.94 -5.60 16.68
CA LEU A 69 10.52 -6.84 16.13
C LEU A 69 11.17 -6.58 14.77
N ASN A 70 10.59 -5.73 13.91
CA ASN A 70 11.19 -5.34 12.64
C ASN A 70 12.63 -4.85 12.82
N TYR A 71 12.90 -4.02 13.84
CA TYR A 71 14.24 -3.51 14.11
C TYR A 71 15.26 -4.62 14.39
N LEU A 72 14.83 -5.70 15.06
CA LEU A 72 15.69 -6.83 15.40
C LEU A 72 15.99 -7.73 14.20
N VAL A 73 15.01 -7.93 13.32
CA VAL A 73 15.12 -8.92 12.23
C VAL A 73 15.47 -8.32 10.88
N ARG A 74 15.41 -6.99 10.69
CA ARG A 74 15.65 -6.33 9.39
C ARG A 74 17.03 -6.60 8.75
N TRP A 75 17.99 -7.10 9.51
CA TRP A 75 19.32 -7.45 9.02
C TRP A 75 19.50 -8.94 8.73
N VAL A 76 18.48 -9.75 9.00
CA VAL A 76 18.50 -11.19 8.80
C VAL A 76 18.13 -11.51 7.35
N SER A 77 19.06 -12.13 6.63
CA SER A 77 18.89 -12.66 5.27
C SER A 77 19.27 -14.15 5.27
N ALA A 78 18.57 -14.93 4.45
CA ALA A 78 18.86 -16.34 4.20
C ALA A 78 20.02 -16.53 3.20
N GLY A 79 20.55 -15.44 2.63
CA GLY A 79 21.63 -15.46 1.64
C GLY A 79 21.23 -15.97 0.26
N GLN A 80 19.94 -16.33 0.06
CA GLN A 80 19.41 -16.83 -1.20
C GLN A 80 18.31 -15.89 -1.71
N PRO A 81 18.44 -15.27 -2.90
CA PRO A 81 17.54 -14.21 -3.36
C PRO A 81 16.05 -14.58 -3.36
N ARG A 82 15.71 -15.82 -3.74
CA ARG A 82 14.31 -16.28 -3.77
C ARG A 82 13.70 -16.43 -2.37
N LEU A 83 14.50 -16.93 -1.42
CA LEU A 83 14.06 -17.04 -0.02
C LEU A 83 13.95 -15.66 0.60
N ASP A 84 14.89 -14.76 0.32
CA ASP A 84 14.86 -13.39 0.80
C ASP A 84 13.66 -12.60 0.25
N SER A 85 13.22 -12.85 -0.99
CA SER A 85 11.97 -12.28 -1.51
C SER A 85 10.75 -12.73 -0.70
N ILE A 86 10.68 -14.01 -0.32
CA ILE A 86 9.58 -14.56 0.51
C ILE A 86 9.67 -14.01 1.94
N LEU A 87 10.84 -14.01 2.55
CA LEU A 87 11.06 -13.42 3.88
C LEU A 87 10.78 -11.91 3.87
N GLY A 88 11.02 -11.27 2.72
CA GLY A 88 10.62 -9.91 2.35
C GLY A 88 9.16 -9.57 2.66
N LEU A 89 8.26 -10.56 2.60
CA LEU A 89 6.84 -10.39 2.94
C LEU A 89 6.67 -10.06 4.42
N LEU A 90 7.52 -10.66 5.27
CA LEU A 90 7.43 -10.57 6.72
C LEU A 90 8.27 -9.40 7.24
N TRP A 91 9.52 -9.29 6.82
CA TRP A 91 10.43 -8.20 7.17
C TRP A 91 11.32 -7.82 5.98
N GLY A 92 12.09 -6.74 6.10
CA GLY A 92 12.93 -6.19 5.03
C GLY A 92 14.12 -7.03 4.54
N ALA A 93 13.95 -8.34 4.35
CA ALA A 93 15.01 -9.24 3.88
C ALA A 93 15.39 -9.04 2.40
N SER A 94 14.51 -8.42 1.61
CA SER A 94 14.74 -8.13 0.19
C SER A 94 14.60 -6.63 -0.10
N LYS A 95 15.41 -6.14 -1.04
CA LYS A 95 15.32 -4.77 -1.56
C LYS A 95 14.06 -4.52 -2.40
N THR A 96 13.43 -5.58 -2.87
CA THR A 96 12.21 -5.52 -3.71
C THR A 96 10.93 -5.68 -2.90
N SER A 97 11.00 -5.47 -1.59
CA SER A 97 9.85 -5.57 -0.69
C SER A 97 9.29 -4.19 -0.37
N TYR A 98 8.12 -3.86 -0.91
CA TYR A 98 7.54 -2.53 -0.76
C TYR A 98 6.66 -2.39 0.48
N PHE A 99 6.06 -3.48 0.96
CA PHE A 99 5.26 -3.46 2.19
C PHE A 99 5.55 -4.64 3.13
N PRO A 100 6.77 -4.76 3.70
CA PRO A 100 7.06 -5.79 4.68
C PRO A 100 6.09 -5.70 5.87
N PHE A 101 5.51 -6.83 6.26
CA PHE A 101 4.46 -6.87 7.26
C PHE A 101 4.86 -6.23 8.59
N LEU A 102 6.04 -6.54 9.13
CA LEU A 102 6.50 -5.99 10.40
C LEU A 102 6.75 -4.48 10.34
N SER A 103 7.08 -3.92 9.18
CA SER A 103 7.27 -2.47 9.00
C SER A 103 5.94 -1.72 9.04
N TRP A 104 4.88 -2.30 8.46
CA TRP A 104 3.63 -1.58 8.20
C TRP A 104 2.45 -1.96 9.10
N ALA A 105 2.49 -3.12 9.77
CA ALA A 105 1.37 -3.66 10.56
C ALA A 105 0.83 -2.69 11.63
N MET A 106 1.65 -1.75 12.11
CA MET A 106 1.21 -0.70 13.03
C MET A 106 0.01 0.10 12.50
N HIS A 107 -0.01 0.44 11.21
CA HIS A 107 -1.06 1.26 10.59
C HIS A 107 -2.46 0.61 10.68
N PRO A 108 -2.68 -0.62 10.18
CA PRO A 108 -3.99 -1.27 10.31
C PRO A 108 -4.34 -1.57 11.76
N MET A 109 -3.37 -1.89 12.64
CA MET A 109 -3.66 -2.10 14.06
C MET A 109 -4.21 -0.84 14.75
N VAL A 110 -3.58 0.31 14.53
CA VAL A 110 -4.09 1.61 14.99
C VAL A 110 -5.41 1.94 14.33
N GLY A 111 -5.54 1.69 13.02
CA GLY A 111 -6.75 1.96 12.25
C GLY A 111 -7.98 1.19 12.75
N VAL A 112 -7.82 -0.09 13.12
CA VAL A 112 -8.91 -0.88 13.72
C VAL A 112 -9.35 -0.29 15.06
N ALA A 113 -8.39 0.05 15.93
CA ALA A 113 -8.69 0.67 17.22
C ALA A 113 -9.39 2.03 17.05
N PHE A 114 -8.88 2.88 16.14
CA PHE A 114 -9.50 4.14 15.79
C PHE A 114 -10.93 3.95 15.26
N GLY A 115 -11.16 2.95 14.39
CA GLY A 115 -12.48 2.62 13.88
C GLY A 115 -13.48 2.22 14.97
N HIS A 116 -13.04 1.51 16.01
CA HIS A 116 -13.88 1.19 17.17
C HIS A 116 -14.23 2.44 17.98
N VAL A 117 -13.27 3.33 18.23
CA VAL A 117 -13.51 4.61 18.91
C VAL A 117 -14.46 5.48 18.10
N LEU A 118 -14.28 5.55 16.79
CA LEU A 118 -15.14 6.31 15.88
C LEU A 118 -16.58 5.82 15.87
N LYS A 119 -16.80 4.49 15.91
CA LYS A 119 -18.15 3.90 15.98
C LYS A 119 -18.83 4.18 17.33
N ALA A 120 -18.07 4.21 18.42
CA ALA A 120 -18.59 4.45 19.77
C ALA A 120 -18.77 5.94 20.09
N SER A 121 -18.21 6.85 19.30
CA SER A 121 -18.24 8.28 19.58
C SER A 121 -19.55 8.93 19.14
N SER A 122 -20.20 9.64 20.06
CA SER A 122 -21.36 10.49 19.78
C SER A 122 -20.98 11.80 19.09
N ASP A 123 -19.82 12.38 19.44
CA ASP A 123 -19.29 13.61 18.87
C ASP A 123 -18.06 13.32 18.00
N LYS A 124 -18.32 13.05 16.72
CA LYS A 124 -17.27 12.80 15.72
C LYS A 124 -16.40 14.02 15.49
N ARG A 125 -16.96 15.23 15.56
CA ARG A 125 -16.20 16.47 15.31
C ARG A 125 -15.12 16.65 16.36
N ARG A 126 -15.47 16.45 17.65
CA ARG A 126 -14.51 16.48 18.75
C ARG A 126 -13.46 15.39 18.61
N LEU A 127 -13.85 14.17 18.25
CA LEU A 127 -12.90 13.07 18.02
C LEU A 127 -11.86 13.45 16.95
N TYR A 128 -12.30 13.91 15.78
CA TYR A 128 -11.38 14.30 14.70
C TYR A 128 -10.50 15.50 15.07
N LEU A 129 -11.00 16.46 15.86
CA LEU A 129 -10.17 17.57 16.35
C LEU A 129 -9.07 17.07 17.30
N GLN A 130 -9.42 16.20 18.26
CA GLN A 130 -8.47 15.60 19.19
C GLN A 130 -7.45 14.71 18.46
N SER A 131 -7.90 13.93 17.48
CA SER A 131 -7.02 13.11 16.64
C SER A 131 -6.08 13.95 15.78
N SER A 132 -6.55 15.07 15.23
CA SER A 132 -5.69 16.01 14.50
C SER A 132 -4.62 16.59 15.42
N LEU A 133 -4.98 17.01 16.63
CA LEU A 133 -4.03 17.54 17.61
C LEU A 133 -3.00 16.46 18.02
N ALA A 134 -3.46 15.25 18.33
CA ALA A 134 -2.59 14.13 18.65
C ALA A 134 -1.64 13.79 17.49
N GLY A 135 -2.15 13.78 16.26
CA GLY A 135 -1.34 13.61 15.05
C GLY A 135 -0.26 14.69 14.93
N CYS A 136 -0.61 15.97 15.05
CA CYS A 136 0.35 17.06 15.00
C CYS A 136 1.42 16.96 16.10
N VAL A 137 1.03 16.63 17.34
CA VAL A 137 1.97 16.47 18.47
C VAL A 137 2.94 15.32 18.21
N VAL A 138 2.44 14.14 17.81
CA VAL A 138 3.29 12.98 17.49
C VAL A 138 4.20 13.28 16.31
N PHE A 139 3.70 13.96 15.28
CA PHE A 139 4.50 14.38 14.13
C PHE A 139 5.66 15.28 14.55
N LEU A 140 5.40 16.30 15.37
CA LEU A 140 6.43 17.23 15.85
C LEU A 140 7.48 16.52 16.72
N ILE A 141 7.05 15.63 17.62
CA ILE A 141 7.97 14.83 18.44
C ILE A 141 8.83 13.92 17.54
N ALA A 142 8.22 13.22 16.59
CA ALA A 142 8.94 12.34 15.66
C ALA A 142 9.93 13.13 14.81
N MET A 143 9.52 14.30 14.30
CA MET A 143 10.40 15.21 13.56
C MET A 143 11.57 15.69 14.41
N TYR A 144 11.33 16.12 15.64
CA TYR A 144 12.38 16.52 16.56
C TYR A 144 13.39 15.40 16.83
N VAL A 145 12.90 14.20 17.20
CA VAL A 145 13.75 13.01 17.45
C VAL A 145 14.54 12.61 16.20
N SER A 146 13.96 12.80 15.02
CA SER A 146 14.58 12.47 13.75
C SER A 146 15.60 13.50 13.24
N GLY A 147 15.77 14.63 13.92
CA GLY A 147 16.59 15.75 13.42
C GLY A 147 15.97 16.47 12.22
N PHE A 148 14.62 16.54 12.15
CA PHE A 148 13.84 17.15 11.08
C PHE A 148 14.13 16.60 9.67
N ARG A 149 14.49 15.32 9.58
CA ARG A 149 14.77 14.64 8.30
C ARG A 149 13.49 14.22 7.57
N PHE A 150 12.54 15.14 7.40
CA PHE A 150 11.22 14.86 6.83
C PHE A 150 11.30 14.12 5.49
N MET A 151 12.06 14.67 4.54
CA MET A 151 12.23 14.14 3.19
C MET A 151 12.74 12.69 3.17
N TYR A 152 13.62 12.35 4.10
CA TYR A 152 14.13 10.99 4.29
C TYR A 152 13.03 9.99 4.69
N TYR A 153 12.14 10.37 5.61
CA TYR A 153 11.07 9.48 6.11
C TYR A 153 9.87 9.36 5.17
N ILE A 154 9.70 10.30 4.24
CA ILE A 154 8.67 10.23 3.19
C ILE A 154 9.20 9.65 1.86
N GLY A 155 10.49 9.27 1.81
CA GLY A 155 11.08 8.60 0.65
C GLY A 155 11.39 9.50 -0.54
N VAL A 156 11.72 10.78 -0.30
CA VAL A 156 12.03 11.76 -1.35
C VAL A 156 13.42 12.36 -1.11
N PRO A 157 14.34 12.36 -2.10
CA PRO A 157 14.22 11.80 -3.44
C PRO A 157 14.28 10.26 -3.46
N GLU A 158 14.19 9.64 -4.64
CA GLU A 158 14.06 8.18 -4.84
C GLU A 158 15.08 7.34 -4.06
N GLU A 159 16.29 7.87 -3.82
CA GLU A 159 17.32 7.23 -2.99
C GLU A 159 16.86 6.93 -1.55
N HIS A 160 15.81 7.60 -1.06
CA HIS A 160 15.21 7.37 0.25
C HIS A 160 13.99 6.43 0.20
N ALA A 161 13.55 5.98 -0.98
CA ALA A 161 12.37 5.13 -1.12
C ALA A 161 12.45 3.86 -0.25
N TYR A 162 13.65 3.27 -0.13
CA TYR A 162 13.87 2.11 0.73
C TYR A 162 13.41 2.36 2.18
N VAL A 163 13.71 3.53 2.73
CA VAL A 163 13.37 3.91 4.12
C VAL A 163 11.87 4.06 4.30
N TYR A 164 11.19 4.63 3.31
CA TYR A 164 9.73 4.77 3.30
C TYR A 164 9.03 3.40 3.32
N TYR A 165 9.54 2.44 2.55
CA TYR A 165 8.97 1.09 2.48
C TYR A 165 9.38 0.21 3.66
N HIS A 166 10.57 0.43 4.24
CA HIS A 166 11.13 -0.35 5.35
C HIS A 166 11.12 0.43 6.66
N GLN A 167 9.92 0.84 7.06
CA GLN A 167 9.71 1.74 8.19
C GLN A 167 10.24 1.17 9.51
N ASP A 168 11.03 1.99 10.21
CA ASP A 168 11.32 1.82 11.64
C ASP A 168 10.24 2.51 12.49
N LEU A 169 10.43 2.56 13.81
CA LEU A 169 9.46 3.18 14.72
C LEU A 169 9.32 4.68 14.51
N ILE A 170 10.40 5.37 14.12
CA ILE A 170 10.37 6.81 13.83
C ILE A 170 9.59 7.03 12.54
N ALA A 171 9.89 6.28 11.49
CA ALA A 171 9.17 6.32 10.21
C ALA A 171 7.67 6.03 10.39
N ASN A 172 7.31 5.04 11.22
CA ASN A 172 5.93 4.74 11.58
C ASN A 172 5.25 5.92 12.29
N ALA A 173 5.95 6.60 13.21
CA ALA A 173 5.40 7.76 13.90
C ALA A 173 5.20 8.95 12.93
N VAL A 174 6.15 9.20 12.04
CA VAL A 174 6.07 10.25 11.00
C VAL A 174 4.91 9.97 10.04
N ASN A 175 4.91 8.81 9.38
CA ASN A 175 3.93 8.49 8.36
C ASN A 175 2.54 8.23 8.96
N GLY A 176 2.46 7.58 10.12
CA GLY A 176 1.20 7.33 10.83
C GLY A 176 0.54 8.61 11.33
N SER A 177 1.33 9.57 11.84
CA SER A 177 0.79 10.88 12.26
C SER A 177 0.32 11.71 11.06
N LEU A 178 1.06 11.72 9.96
CA LEU A 178 0.63 12.35 8.70
C LEU A 178 -0.66 11.73 8.17
N ALA A 179 -0.76 10.39 8.18
CA ALA A 179 -1.98 9.69 7.76
C ALA A 179 -3.18 10.05 8.65
N LEU A 180 -2.97 10.17 9.96
CA LEU A 180 -4.02 10.59 10.89
C LEU A 180 -4.46 12.03 10.65
N VAL A 181 -3.52 12.96 10.47
CA VAL A 181 -3.82 14.36 10.14
C VAL A 181 -4.54 14.45 8.81
N TRP A 182 -4.09 13.72 7.79
CA TRP A 182 -4.73 13.67 6.48
C TRP A 182 -6.17 13.16 6.57
N LEU A 183 -6.42 12.11 7.35
CA LEU A 183 -7.77 11.61 7.61
C LEU A 183 -8.67 12.69 8.24
N CYS A 184 -8.13 13.48 9.18
CA CYS A 184 -8.85 14.59 9.80
C CYS A 184 -9.14 15.71 8.79
N VAL A 185 -8.18 16.06 7.94
CA VAL A 185 -8.35 17.04 6.86
C VAL A 185 -9.48 16.61 5.93
N VAL A 186 -9.50 15.35 5.48
CA VAL A 186 -10.59 14.81 4.65
C VAL A 186 -11.94 14.91 5.38
N TYR A 187 -12.00 14.59 6.67
CA TYR A 187 -13.22 14.73 7.46
C TYR A 187 -13.74 16.17 7.51
N PHE A 188 -12.88 17.16 7.68
CA PHE A 188 -13.32 18.56 7.72
C PHE A 188 -13.63 19.14 6.34
N LEU A 189 -12.97 18.66 5.28
CA LEU A 189 -13.21 19.10 3.90
C LEU A 189 -14.40 18.40 3.24
N GLN A 190 -14.88 17.25 3.74
CA GLN A 190 -15.94 16.50 3.06
C GLN A 190 -17.23 17.31 2.82
N GLY A 191 -17.49 18.34 3.64
CA GLY A 191 -18.65 19.22 3.53
C GLY A 191 -18.54 20.27 2.42
N THR A 192 -17.34 20.56 1.93
CA THR A 192 -17.10 21.52 0.85
C THR A 192 -17.05 20.87 -0.53
N LEU A 193 -17.01 19.53 -0.57
CA LEU A 193 -16.93 18.78 -1.83
C LEU A 193 -18.29 18.77 -2.56
N PRO A 194 -18.31 19.08 -3.86
CA PRO A 194 -19.50 18.91 -4.70
C PRO A 194 -20.03 17.47 -4.64
N ALA A 195 -21.35 17.31 -4.75
CA ALA A 195 -22.01 16.00 -4.65
C ALA A 195 -21.42 14.97 -5.63
N ALA A 196 -21.12 15.38 -6.86
CA ALA A 196 -20.51 14.52 -7.88
C ALA A 196 -19.11 14.00 -7.46
N VAL A 197 -18.28 14.88 -6.88
CA VAL A 197 -16.94 14.52 -6.39
C VAL A 197 -17.07 13.54 -5.22
N ARG A 198 -17.93 13.85 -4.25
CA ARG A 198 -18.16 12.98 -3.09
C ARG A 198 -18.64 11.60 -3.51
N GLN A 199 -19.60 11.52 -4.44
CA GLN A 199 -20.09 10.24 -4.96
C GLN A 199 -18.99 9.45 -5.67
N ARG A 200 -18.14 10.13 -6.46
CA ARG A 200 -17.01 9.48 -7.13
C ARG A 200 -15.98 8.94 -6.14
N LEU A 201 -15.62 9.71 -5.11
CA LEU A 201 -14.71 9.26 -4.05
C LEU A 201 -15.27 8.06 -3.26
N LEU A 202 -16.58 8.08 -2.95
CA LEU A 202 -17.24 6.93 -2.31
C LEU A 202 -17.26 5.70 -3.22
N TYR A 203 -17.45 5.89 -4.53
CA TYR A 203 -17.33 4.81 -5.51
C TYR A 203 -15.91 4.22 -5.52
N TRP A 204 -14.87 5.06 -5.60
CA TRP A 204 -13.48 4.60 -5.55
C TRP A 204 -13.13 3.89 -4.25
N SER A 205 -13.66 4.38 -3.12
CA SER A 205 -13.47 3.71 -1.83
C SER A 205 -14.12 2.34 -1.79
N ARG A 206 -15.27 2.14 -2.46
CA ARG A 206 -15.98 0.85 -2.50
C ARG A 206 -15.31 -0.15 -3.43
N GLU A 207 -14.86 0.30 -4.59
CA GLU A 207 -14.22 -0.54 -5.62
C GLU A 207 -12.68 -0.50 -5.57
N LEU A 208 -12.10 -0.10 -4.42
CA LEU A 208 -10.67 0.20 -4.27
C LEU A 208 -9.78 -0.94 -4.79
N THR A 209 -10.06 -2.19 -4.40
CA THR A 209 -9.26 -3.34 -4.82
C THR A 209 -9.33 -3.58 -6.32
N ALA A 210 -10.51 -3.48 -6.93
CA ALA A 210 -10.68 -3.68 -8.37
C ALA A 210 -9.94 -2.58 -9.16
N ILE A 211 -10.11 -1.32 -8.75
CA ILE A 211 -9.41 -0.19 -9.35
C ILE A 211 -7.90 -0.38 -9.21
N TYR A 212 -7.40 -0.76 -8.03
CA TYR A 212 -5.98 -0.96 -7.78
C TYR A 212 -5.36 -2.03 -8.70
N VAL A 213 -6.01 -3.19 -8.82
CA VAL A 213 -5.54 -4.28 -9.69
C VAL A 213 -5.52 -3.86 -11.15
N ILE A 214 -6.61 -3.24 -11.62
CA ILE A 214 -6.68 -2.74 -13.01
C ILE A 214 -5.60 -1.68 -13.26
N HIS A 215 -5.42 -0.75 -12.32
CA HIS A 215 -4.45 0.33 -12.41
C HIS A 215 -3.02 -0.22 -12.56
N TRP A 216 -2.63 -1.21 -11.75
CA TRP A 216 -1.31 -1.85 -11.87
C TRP A 216 -1.11 -2.61 -13.18
N ILE A 217 -2.15 -3.29 -13.67
CA ILE A 217 -2.10 -3.94 -14.99
C ILE A 217 -1.84 -2.88 -16.07
N LEU A 218 -2.57 -1.75 -16.04
CA LEU A 218 -2.39 -0.66 -17.00
C LEU A 218 -0.98 -0.05 -16.93
N ILE A 219 -0.46 0.19 -15.72
CA ILE A 219 0.93 0.67 -15.54
C ILE A 219 1.91 -0.34 -16.12
N GLY A 220 1.79 -1.62 -15.78
CA GLY A 220 2.68 -2.67 -16.27
C GLY A 220 2.75 -2.72 -17.79
N TRP A 221 1.60 -2.72 -18.47
CA TRP A 221 1.54 -2.65 -19.93
C TRP A 221 2.11 -1.34 -20.49
N SER A 222 1.88 -0.21 -19.82
CA SER A 222 2.42 1.08 -20.26
C SER A 222 3.94 1.10 -20.18
N VAL A 223 4.53 0.54 -19.11
CA VAL A 223 5.99 0.41 -18.97
C VAL A 223 6.57 -0.50 -20.06
N LEU A 224 5.88 -1.57 -20.44
CA LEU A 224 6.32 -2.44 -21.55
C LEU A 224 6.37 -1.70 -22.89
N LEU A 225 5.39 -0.83 -23.16
CA LEU A 225 5.27 -0.15 -24.45
C LEU A 225 6.14 1.12 -24.56
N ILE A 226 6.26 1.87 -23.46
CA ILE A 226 6.91 3.18 -23.42
C ILE A 226 8.34 3.10 -22.85
N SER A 227 8.67 1.99 -22.17
CA SER A 227 9.87 1.81 -21.32
C SER A 227 9.88 2.67 -20.06
N PHE A 228 10.63 2.21 -19.06
CA PHE A 228 10.71 2.84 -17.73
C PHE A 228 11.45 4.19 -17.78
N ASN A 229 10.96 5.19 -17.04
CA ASN A 229 11.54 6.53 -16.88
C ASN A 229 11.83 7.32 -18.19
N GLN A 230 11.09 7.05 -19.27
CA GLN A 230 11.25 7.79 -20.54
C GLN A 230 10.36 9.04 -20.66
N LEU A 231 9.36 9.19 -19.78
CA LEU A 231 8.41 10.29 -19.85
C LEU A 231 8.95 11.54 -19.16
N MET A 232 8.79 12.70 -19.82
CA MET A 232 8.98 14.00 -19.19
C MET A 232 7.90 14.25 -18.13
N PHE A 233 8.17 15.15 -17.18
CA PHE A 233 7.27 15.46 -16.07
C PHE A 233 5.80 15.69 -16.48
N TRP A 234 5.55 16.53 -17.50
CA TRP A 234 4.18 16.78 -17.95
C TRP A 234 3.54 15.56 -18.62
N GLN A 235 4.33 14.73 -19.32
CA GLN A 235 3.87 13.49 -19.93
C GLN A 235 3.50 12.48 -18.84
N THR A 236 4.26 12.43 -17.75
CA THR A 236 3.95 11.62 -16.57
C THR A 236 2.64 12.06 -15.93
N ILE A 237 2.42 13.37 -15.73
CA ILE A 237 1.14 13.89 -15.22
C ILE A 237 -0.03 13.47 -16.13
N LEU A 238 0.14 13.63 -17.45
CA LEU A 238 -0.88 13.24 -18.42
C LEU A 238 -1.15 11.73 -18.37
N ALA A 239 -0.10 10.91 -18.33
CA ALA A 239 -0.21 9.46 -18.23
C ALA A 239 -0.92 9.04 -16.94
N MET A 240 -0.60 9.65 -15.80
CA MET A 240 -1.29 9.41 -14.52
C MET A 240 -2.79 9.70 -14.64
N ALA A 241 -3.18 10.84 -15.22
CA ALA A 241 -4.58 11.19 -15.42
C ALA A 241 -5.29 10.18 -16.33
N VAL A 242 -4.66 9.78 -17.44
CA VAL A 242 -5.20 8.79 -18.38
C VAL A 242 -5.39 7.44 -17.71
N VAL A 243 -4.38 6.94 -16.98
CA VAL A 243 -4.44 5.65 -16.29
C VAL A 243 -5.50 5.64 -15.20
N VAL A 244 -5.64 6.71 -14.41
CA VAL A 244 -6.69 6.83 -13.39
C VAL A 244 -8.09 6.78 -14.03
N VAL A 245 -8.32 7.54 -15.10
CA VAL A 245 -9.61 7.55 -15.79
C VAL A 245 -9.90 6.19 -16.42
N ALA A 246 -8.91 5.56 -17.08
CA ALA A 246 -9.06 4.24 -17.66
C ALA A 246 -9.39 3.19 -16.59
N ALA A 247 -8.68 3.19 -15.46
CA ALA A 247 -8.93 2.28 -14.35
C ALA A 247 -10.34 2.46 -13.77
N ASP A 248 -10.81 3.70 -13.57
CA ASP A 248 -12.19 4.00 -13.14
C ASP A 248 -13.23 3.46 -14.11
N ARG A 249 -13.06 3.67 -15.43
CA ARG A 249 -14.02 3.22 -16.44
C ARG A 249 -14.08 1.70 -16.56
N ILE A 250 -12.92 1.04 -16.56
CA ILE A 250 -12.84 -0.43 -16.63
C ILE A 250 -13.42 -1.05 -15.36
N ALA A 251 -13.13 -0.49 -14.17
CA ALA A 251 -13.69 -0.96 -12.91
C ALA A 251 -15.21 -0.81 -12.87
N ALA A 252 -15.76 0.28 -13.42
CA ALA A 252 -17.21 0.48 -13.52
C ALA A 252 -17.86 -0.57 -14.42
N ALA A 253 -17.29 -0.80 -15.60
CA ALA A 253 -17.78 -1.83 -16.53
C ALA A 253 -17.72 -3.24 -15.90
N TYR A 254 -16.66 -3.54 -15.16
CA TYR A 254 -16.52 -4.80 -14.43
C TYR A 254 -17.58 -4.96 -13.32
N ALA A 255 -17.82 -3.92 -12.52
CA ALA A 255 -18.83 -3.92 -11.48
C ALA A 255 -20.24 -4.15 -12.06
N ASP A 256 -20.60 -3.45 -13.14
CA ASP A 256 -21.90 -3.61 -13.80
C ASP A 256 -22.09 -5.00 -14.40
N TRP A 257 -21.03 -5.59 -14.95
CA TRP A 257 -21.07 -6.96 -15.47
C TRP A 257 -21.25 -8.00 -14.37
N THR A 258 -20.53 -7.87 -13.26
CA THR A 258 -20.68 -8.81 -12.13
C THR A 258 -22.04 -8.70 -11.44
N GLY A 259 -22.59 -7.48 -11.32
CA GLY A 259 -23.94 -7.23 -10.80
C GLY A 259 -25.00 -7.98 -11.60
N ARG A 260 -25.04 -7.77 -12.92
CA ARG A 260 -25.98 -8.46 -13.83
C ARG A 260 -25.87 -9.99 -13.74
N ARG A 261 -24.66 -10.53 -13.58
CA ARG A 261 -24.46 -11.99 -13.41
C ARG A 261 -25.01 -12.51 -12.09
N ARG A 262 -24.90 -11.76 -11.01
CA ARG A 262 -25.45 -12.17 -9.70
C ARG A 262 -26.97 -12.17 -9.73
N GLU A 263 -27.59 -11.15 -10.34
CA GLU A 263 -29.03 -11.07 -10.56
C GLU A 263 -29.54 -12.24 -11.41
N ALA A 264 -28.89 -12.53 -12.54
CA ALA A 264 -29.25 -13.65 -13.38
C ALA A 264 -29.17 -15.00 -12.64
N LYS A 265 -28.14 -15.21 -11.80
CA LYS A 265 -28.02 -16.42 -10.96
C LYS A 265 -29.09 -16.49 -9.88
N ALA A 266 -29.44 -15.36 -9.25
CA ALA A 266 -30.49 -15.32 -8.24
C ALA A 266 -31.87 -15.65 -8.83
N ILE A 267 -32.16 -15.15 -10.04
CA ILE A 267 -33.38 -15.49 -10.79
C ILE A 267 -33.41 -16.98 -11.15
N ALA A 268 -32.27 -17.55 -11.55
CA ALA A 268 -32.16 -18.97 -11.90
C ALA A 268 -32.25 -19.92 -10.68
N ALA A 269 -31.84 -19.48 -9.48
CA ALA A 269 -31.88 -20.26 -8.24
C ALA A 269 -33.19 -20.12 -7.46
N GLY A 270 -34.06 -19.19 -7.85
CA GLY A 270 -35.41 -18.96 -7.28
C GLY A 270 -36.54 -19.65 -8.05
N ARG A 271 -36.22 -20.62 -8.91
CA ARG A 271 -37.13 -21.58 -9.55
C ARG A 271 -36.71 -22.99 -9.17
#